data_AF-U6SQC2-F1
#
_entry.id   AF-U6SQC2-F1
#
_cell.length_a   1.000
_cell.length_b   1.000
_cell.length_c   1.000
_cell.angle_alpha   90.00
_cell.angle_beta   90.00
_cell.angle_gamma   90.00
#
_symmetry.space_group_name_H-M   'P 1'
#
loop_
_entity.id
_entity.type
_entity.pdbx_description
1 polymer ?
#
loop_
_entity_poly.entity_id
_entity_poly.type
_entity_poly.pdbx_seq_one_letter_code
_entity_poly.pdbx_strand_id
1 'polypeptide(L)'
;MIPFPYPEYHPIIDAITEEIYQAYPELEEKYGEAGRRKCREDNQHHFHSLETAYQMKQEKIYVDYALWLNGILVKHGMDKQHLIDNFERIERLIKEKVDDEKEEAFKTYLQAAIQAVNEINE
;
A
#
# COMPACT_ATOMS: atom_id res chain seq x y z
N MET A 1 0.81 -6.26 19.92
CA MET A 1 0.61 -6.06 18.47
C MET A 1 -0.15 -7.28 17.98
N ILE A 2 -1.33 -7.10 17.38
CA ILE A 2 -2.06 -8.23 16.77
C ILE A 2 -1.26 -8.64 15.53
N PRO A 3 -0.89 -9.92 15.37
CA PRO A 3 -0.19 -10.37 14.18
C PRO A 3 -1.03 -10.06 12.93
N PHE A 4 -0.37 -9.68 11.84
CA PHE A 4 -1.03 -9.46 10.57
C PHE A 4 -1.80 -10.73 10.17
N PRO A 5 -3.14 -10.66 10.00
CA PRO A 5 -3.97 -11.86 9.95
C PRO A 5 -4.00 -12.55 8.58
N TYR A 6 -3.30 -12.01 7.58
CA TYR A 6 -3.30 -12.50 6.19
C TYR A 6 -1.90 -12.95 5.75
N PRO A 7 -1.36 -14.05 6.30
CA PRO A 7 0.00 -14.51 6.00
C PRO A 7 0.22 -14.83 4.51
N GLU A 8 -0.83 -15.10 3.75
CA GLU A 8 -0.80 -15.30 2.30
C GLU A 8 -0.20 -14.10 1.54
N TYR A 9 -0.30 -12.88 2.08
CA TYR A 9 0.26 -11.68 1.46
C TYR A 9 1.72 -11.44 1.80
N HIS A 10 2.33 -12.20 2.71
CA HIS A 10 3.74 -12.01 3.08
C HIS A 10 4.69 -12.01 1.88
N PRO A 11 4.63 -12.96 0.93
CA PRO A 11 5.53 -12.93 -0.22
C PRO A 11 5.40 -11.67 -1.08
N ILE A 12 4.19 -11.14 -1.20
CA ILE A 12 3.91 -9.92 -1.97
C ILE A 12 4.42 -8.69 -1.23
N ILE A 13 4.14 -8.61 0.07
CA ILE A 13 4.62 -7.53 0.96
C ILE A 13 6.14 -7.48 1.01
N ASP A 14 6.79 -8.64 1.10
CA ASP A 14 8.25 -8.76 1.11
C ASP A 14 8.83 -8.30 -0.24
N ALA A 15 8.20 -8.68 -1.36
CA ALA A 15 8.60 -8.23 -2.68
C ALA A 15 8.45 -6.71 -2.87
N ILE A 16 7.33 -6.12 -2.44
CA ILE A 16 7.11 -4.66 -2.49
C ILE A 16 8.19 -3.93 -1.68
N THR A 17 8.44 -4.40 -0.45
CA THR A 17 9.46 -3.80 0.43
C THR A 17 10.84 -3.84 -0.23
N GLU A 18 11.20 -4.97 -0.83
CA GLU A 18 12.47 -5.12 -1.52
C GLU A 18 12.56 -4.20 -2.74
N GLU A 19 11.52 -4.13 -3.58
CA GLU A 19 11.53 -3.26 -4.76
C GLU A 19 11.60 -1.77 -4.40
N ILE A 20 11.00 -1.35 -3.28
CA ILE A 20 11.11 0.03 -2.78
C ILE A 20 12.56 0.33 -2.38
N TYR A 21 13.21 -0.55 -1.64
CA TYR A 21 14.60 -0.35 -1.22
C TYR A 21 15.62 -0.48 -2.37
N GLN A 22 15.26 -1.21 -3.43
CA GLN A 22 16.05 -1.22 -4.68
C GLN A 22 15.88 0.08 -5.47
N ALA A 23 14.67 0.65 -5.50
CA ALA A 23 14.39 1.90 -6.22
C ALA A 23 14.94 3.13 -5.48
N TYR A 24 14.96 3.10 -4.14
CA TYR A 24 15.38 4.20 -3.28
C TYR A 24 16.49 3.75 -2.31
N PRO A 25 17.72 3.49 -2.81
CA PRO A 25 18.82 2.97 -2.00
C PRO A 25 19.22 3.90 -0.84
N GLU A 26 18.92 5.20 -0.94
CA GLU A 26 19.12 6.18 0.14
C GLU A 26 18.29 5.88 1.40
N LEU A 27 17.18 5.13 1.28
CA LEU A 27 16.39 4.69 2.44
C LEU A 27 17.18 3.71 3.30
N GLU A 28 18.00 2.85 2.68
CA GLU A 28 18.87 1.92 3.40
C GLU A 28 19.93 2.69 4.20
N GLU A 29 20.58 3.67 3.58
CA GLU A 29 21.60 4.50 4.25
C GLU A 29 20.99 5.29 5.42
N LYS A 30 19.78 5.82 5.24
CA LYS A 30 19.13 6.70 6.23
C LYS A 30 18.46 5.95 7.38
N TYR A 31 17.83 4.81 7.12
CA TYR A 31 16.96 4.13 8.08
C TYR A 31 17.33 2.66 8.34
N GLY A 32 18.13 2.05 7.48
CA GLY A 32 18.59 0.66 7.57
C GLY A 32 17.46 -0.35 7.79
N GLU A 33 17.78 -1.43 8.52
CA GLU A 33 16.86 -2.52 8.83
C GLU A 33 15.58 -2.05 9.54
N ALA A 34 15.69 -1.04 10.42
CA ALA A 34 14.54 -0.48 11.12
C ALA A 34 13.56 0.19 10.15
N GLY A 35 14.07 0.86 9.12
CA GLY A 35 13.28 1.41 8.02
C GLY A 35 12.59 0.31 7.22
N ARG A 36 13.33 -0.76 6.86
CA ARG A 36 12.77 -1.88 6.10
C ARG A 36 11.61 -2.54 6.83
N ARG A 37 11.77 -2.79 8.13
CA ARG A 37 10.71 -3.36 8.96
C ARG A 37 9.47 -2.45 8.99
N LYS A 38 9.64 -1.14 9.11
CA LYS A 38 8.51 -0.19 9.08
C LYS A 38 7.82 -0.14 7.72
N CYS A 39 8.59 -0.10 6.63
CA CYS A 39 8.04 -0.13 5.27
C CYS A 39 7.23 -1.42 5.03
N ARG A 40 7.71 -2.55 5.57
CA ARG A 40 6.98 -3.82 5.55
C ARG A 40 5.68 -3.76 6.38
N GLU A 41 5.73 -3.15 7.56
CA GLU A 41 4.55 -2.92 8.43
C GLU A 41 3.51 -2.00 7.75
N ASP A 42 3.96 -0.95 7.06
CA ASP A 42 3.09 -0.06 6.27
C ASP A 42 2.37 -0.83 5.17
N ASN A 43 3.09 -1.72 4.47
CA ASN A 43 2.48 -2.61 3.47
C ASN A 43 1.46 -3.58 4.08
N GLN A 44 1.68 -4.09 5.30
CA GLN A 44 0.65 -4.86 6.01
C GLN A 44 -0.62 -4.02 6.28
N HIS A 45 -0.47 -2.74 6.62
CA HIS A 45 -1.61 -1.84 6.80
C HIS A 45 -2.38 -1.57 5.49
N HIS A 46 -1.68 -1.47 4.35
CA HIS A 46 -2.31 -1.38 3.03
C HIS A 46 -3.18 -2.61 2.73
N PHE A 47 -2.63 -3.82 2.88
CA PHE A 47 -3.36 -5.06 2.63
C PHE A 47 -4.53 -5.28 3.60
N HIS A 48 -4.37 -4.91 4.87
CA HIS A 48 -5.48 -4.97 5.82
C HIS A 48 -6.66 -4.08 5.40
N SER A 49 -6.36 -2.89 4.86
CA SER A 49 -7.38 -1.96 4.39
C SER A 49 -8.04 -2.46 3.09
N LEU A 50 -7.28 -3.08 2.17
CA LEU A 50 -7.83 -3.73 0.97
C LEU A 50 -8.79 -4.87 1.32
N GLU A 51 -8.37 -5.75 2.23
CA GLU A 51 -9.21 -6.84 2.73
C GLU A 51 -10.49 -6.30 3.39
N THR A 52 -10.38 -5.25 4.21
CA THR A 52 -11.55 -4.63 4.83
C THR A 52 -12.53 -4.10 3.78
N ALA A 53 -12.04 -3.39 2.76
CA ALA A 53 -12.86 -2.89 1.67
C ALA A 53 -13.53 -4.03 0.88
N TYR A 54 -12.80 -5.12 0.62
CA TYR A 54 -13.30 -6.30 -0.09
C TYR A 54 -14.38 -7.04 0.70
N GLN A 55 -14.13 -7.32 1.98
CA GLN A 55 -15.07 -8.00 2.86
C GLN A 55 -16.36 -7.21 3.04
N MET A 56 -16.27 -5.88 3.11
CA MET A 56 -17.42 -4.98 3.21
C MET A 56 -18.05 -4.64 1.85
N LYS A 57 -17.43 -5.07 0.75
CA LYS A 57 -17.82 -4.76 -0.64
C LYS A 57 -17.99 -3.25 -0.86
N GLN A 58 -17.07 -2.46 -0.31
CA GLN A 58 -17.17 -1.00 -0.30
C GLN A 58 -15.82 -0.36 -0.64
N GLU A 59 -15.65 0.02 -1.91
CA GLU A 59 -14.49 0.74 -2.44
C GLU A 59 -14.12 1.97 -1.59
N LYS A 60 -15.15 2.72 -1.15
CA LYS A 60 -14.98 3.95 -0.37
C LYS A 60 -14.11 3.75 0.88
N ILE A 61 -14.11 2.56 1.49
CA ILE A 61 -13.26 2.27 2.66
C ILE A 61 -11.78 2.44 2.31
N TYR A 62 -11.35 1.95 1.16
CA TYR A 62 -9.95 2.05 0.74
C TYR A 62 -9.60 3.45 0.24
N VAL A 63 -10.53 4.12 -0.45
CA VAL A 63 -10.35 5.52 -0.87
C VAL A 63 -10.20 6.45 0.33
N ASP A 64 -11.07 6.33 1.34
CA ASP A 64 -10.99 7.14 2.57
C ASP A 64 -9.68 6.86 3.33
N TYR A 65 -9.25 5.59 3.36
CA TYR A 65 -7.95 5.18 3.91
C TYR A 65 -6.78 5.88 3.20
N ALA A 66 -6.76 5.87 1.86
CA ALA A 66 -5.71 6.49 1.08
C ALA A 66 -5.65 8.02 1.27
N LEU A 67 -6.80 8.69 1.26
CA LEU A 67 -6.89 10.14 1.47
C LEU A 67 -6.42 10.54 2.87
N TRP A 68 -6.84 9.79 3.90
CA TRP A 68 -6.41 10.01 5.28
C TRP A 68 -4.90 9.80 5.44
N LEU A 69 -4.37 8.69 4.90
CA LEU A 69 -2.94 8.37 4.99
C LEU A 69 -2.11 9.42 4.26
N ASN A 70 -2.50 9.82 3.05
CA ASN A 70 -1.84 10.91 2.32
C ASN A 70 -1.77 12.19 3.17
N GLY A 71 -2.87 12.57 3.82
CA GLY A 71 -2.91 13.73 4.70
C GLY A 71 -1.97 13.63 5.91
N ILE A 72 -1.65 12.44 6.39
CA ILE A 72 -0.62 12.22 7.42
C ILE A 72 0.78 12.34 6.82
N LEU A 73 1.04 11.63 5.71
CA LEU A 73 2.37 11.56 5.09
C LEU A 73 2.85 12.95 4.62
N VAL A 74 1.98 13.73 3.98
CA VAL A 74 2.30 15.09 3.53
C VAL A 74 2.60 16.02 4.70
N LYS A 75 1.87 15.91 5.83
CA LYS A 75 2.20 16.67 7.06
C LYS A 75 3.58 16.35 7.63
N HIS A 76 4.11 15.17 7.33
CA HIS A 76 5.45 14.73 7.70
C HIS A 76 6.50 14.94 6.58
N GLY A 77 6.14 15.65 5.51
CA GLY A 77 7.06 16.06 4.46
C GLY A 77 7.29 15.00 3.38
N MET A 78 6.45 13.97 3.28
CA MET A 78 6.50 13.03 2.16
C MET A 78 5.66 13.52 0.99
N ASP A 79 6.17 13.32 -0.21
CA ASP A 79 5.43 13.53 -1.46
C ASP A 79 4.38 12.42 -1.63
N LYS A 80 3.16 12.80 -2.05
CA LYS A 80 2.06 11.87 -2.36
C LYS A 80 2.44 10.82 -3.40
N GLN A 81 3.40 11.11 -4.27
CA GLN A 81 3.91 10.17 -5.27
C GLN A 81 4.51 8.90 -4.64
N HIS A 82 5.07 8.96 -3.44
CA HIS A 82 5.58 7.74 -2.77
C HIS A 82 4.44 6.79 -2.37
N LEU A 83 3.29 7.34 -1.97
CA LEU A 83 2.12 6.53 -1.63
C LEU A 83 1.52 5.89 -2.89
N ILE A 84 1.42 6.68 -3.97
CA ILE A 84 0.94 6.20 -5.27
C ILE A 84 1.86 5.10 -5.82
N ASP A 85 3.19 5.30 -5.80
CA ASP A 85 4.17 4.29 -6.23
C ASP A 85 4.00 2.97 -5.45
N ASN A 86 3.76 3.03 -4.13
CA ASN A 86 3.48 1.81 -3.36
C ASN A 86 2.16 1.14 -3.81
N PHE A 87 1.10 1.90 -4.09
CA PHE A 87 -0.17 1.34 -4.56
C PHE A 87 -0.03 0.68 -5.94
N GLU A 88 0.72 1.28 -6.86
CA GLU A 88 1.03 0.72 -8.18
C GLU A 88 1.84 -0.57 -8.06
N ARG A 89 2.79 -0.65 -7.12
CA ARG A 89 3.52 -1.90 -6.82
C ARG A 89 2.60 -3.00 -6.32
N ILE A 90 1.66 -2.66 -5.42
CA ILE A 90 0.65 -3.62 -4.96
C ILE A 90 -0.16 -4.12 -6.16
N GLU A 91 -0.74 -3.24 -6.96
CA GLU A 91 -1.55 -3.61 -8.14
C GLU A 91 -0.79 -4.56 -9.07
N ARG A 92 0.49 -4.28 -9.34
CA ARG A 92 1.31 -5.14 -10.21
C ARG A 92 1.62 -6.50 -9.60
N LEU A 93 1.91 -6.56 -8.29
CA LEU A 93 2.41 -7.78 -7.64
C LEU A 93 1.30 -8.71 -7.13
N ILE A 94 0.06 -8.24 -6.98
CA ILE A 94 -1.08 -9.12 -6.67
C ILE A 94 -1.52 -9.99 -7.84
N LYS A 95 -1.15 -9.60 -9.07
CA LYS A 95 -1.55 -10.28 -10.30
C LYS A 95 -1.22 -11.77 -10.28
N GLU A 96 -2.22 -12.62 -10.50
CA GLU A 96 -2.13 -14.09 -10.49
C GLU A 96 -1.63 -14.66 -9.15
N LYS A 97 -1.69 -13.87 -8.06
CA LYS A 97 -1.31 -14.29 -6.69
C LYS A 97 -2.48 -14.38 -5.73
N VAL A 98 -3.64 -13.86 -6.11
CA VAL A 98 -4.90 -13.94 -5.37
C VAL A 98 -6.00 -14.50 -6.29
N ASP A 99 -7.19 -14.75 -5.74
CA ASP A 99 -8.32 -15.18 -6.57
C ASP A 99 -8.79 -14.07 -7.53
N ASP A 100 -9.28 -14.45 -8.72
CA ASP A 100 -9.62 -13.50 -9.79
C ASP A 100 -10.64 -12.42 -9.34
N GLU A 101 -11.62 -12.78 -8.50
CA GLU A 101 -12.62 -11.84 -7.99
C GLU A 101 -11.97 -10.78 -7.07
N LYS A 102 -11.10 -11.23 -6.16
CA LYS A 102 -10.36 -10.37 -5.26
C LYS A 102 -9.32 -9.53 -5.99
N GLU A 103 -8.65 -10.09 -7.01
CA GLU A 103 -7.69 -9.35 -7.83
C GLU A 103 -8.37 -8.14 -8.49
N GLU A 104 -9.49 -8.36 -9.18
CA GLU A 104 -10.25 -7.29 -9.85
C GLU A 104 -10.82 -6.27 -8.85
N ALA A 105 -11.29 -6.74 -7.68
CA ALA A 105 -11.75 -5.84 -6.62
C ALA A 105 -10.61 -4.96 -6.06
N PHE A 106 -9.47 -5.57 -5.69
CA PHE A 106 -8.31 -4.85 -5.18
C PHE A 106 -7.79 -3.83 -6.19
N LYS A 107 -7.68 -4.24 -7.46
CA LYS A 107 -7.31 -3.36 -8.56
C LYS A 107 -8.23 -2.15 -8.66
N THR A 108 -9.54 -2.37 -8.64
CA THR A 108 -10.54 -1.30 -8.68
C THR A 108 -10.33 -0.32 -7.51
N TYR A 109 -10.11 -0.83 -6.30
CA TYR A 109 -9.91 0.00 -5.11
C TYR A 109 -8.60 0.80 -5.16
N LEU A 110 -7.51 0.18 -5.58
CA LEU A 110 -6.20 0.83 -5.75
C LEU A 110 -6.29 1.96 -6.77
N GLN A 111 -6.91 1.72 -7.93
CA GLN A 111 -7.07 2.72 -8.98
C GLN A 111 -7.94 3.90 -8.53
N ALA A 112 -9.05 3.64 -7.84
CA ALA A 112 -9.89 4.68 -7.27
C ALA A 112 -9.14 5.52 -6.22
N ALA A 113 -8.34 4.87 -5.37
CA ALA A 113 -7.50 5.56 -4.38
C ALA A 113 -6.40 6.42 -5.03
N ILE A 114 -5.70 5.89 -6.05
CA ILE A 114 -4.68 6.63 -6.80
C ILE A 114 -5.29 7.87 -7.47
N GLN A 115 -6.45 7.71 -8.13
CA GLN A 115 -7.17 8.83 -8.73
C GLN A 115 -7.52 9.88 -7.68
N ALA A 116 -8.12 9.47 -6.56
CA ALA A 116 -8.54 10.40 -5.52
C ALA A 116 -7.36 11.17 -4.89
N VAL A 117 -6.21 10.51 -4.66
CA VAL A 117 -5.00 11.18 -4.16
C VAL A 117 -4.42 12.16 -5.18
N ASN A 118 -4.47 11.81 -6.48
CA ASN A 118 -4.03 12.71 -7.55
C ASN A 118 -4.87 13.99 -7.64
N GLU A 119 -6.18 13.89 -7.42
CA GLU A 119 -7.12 15.03 -7.45
C GLU A 119 -6.99 15.99 -6.25
N ILE A 120 -6.25 15.61 -5.20
CA ILE A 120 -5.91 16.55 -4.12
C ILE A 120 -4.99 17.62 -4.67
N ASN A 121 -5.51 18.85 -4.77
CA ASN A 121 -4.72 20.05 -4.98
C ASN A 121 -3.95 20.38 -3.69
N GLU A 122 -2.63 20.60 -3.80
CA GLU A 122 -1.77 21.07 -2.71
C GLU A 122 -2.08 22.52 -2.30
#